data_AF-A0A952VCJ3-F1
#
_entry.id   AF-A0A952VCJ3-F1
#
_cell.length_a   1.000
_cell.length_b   1.000
_cell.length_c   1.000
_cell.angle_alpha   90.00
_cell.angle_beta   90.00
_cell.angle_gamma   90.00
#
_symmetry.space_group_name_H-M   'P 1'
#
loop_
_entity.id
_entity.type
_entity.pdbx_description
1 polymer ?
#
loop_
_entity_poly.entity_id
_entity_poly.type
_entity_poly.pdbx_seq_one_letter_code
_entity_poly.pdbx_strand_id
1 'polypeptide(L)'
;MKPSIKRIILRIVHIVAVIPVLGYVHQPVAEAAEYQRFTQTVFIPVAMLTGYWMYMGLVWALIGAGSWIALNLLVGGNNGFGMALLAQIVIFVARFIWNKTQKRPAAA
;
A
#
# COMPACT_ATOMS: atom_id res chain seq x y z
N MET A 1 -8.69 -5.05 -21.94
CA MET A 1 -9.81 -4.45 -21.17
C MET A 1 -9.81 -2.95 -21.37
N LYS A 2 -10.98 -2.30 -21.51
CA LYS A 2 -11.05 -0.84 -21.69
C LYS A 2 -10.41 -0.12 -20.49
N PRO A 3 -9.59 0.93 -20.69
CA PRO A 3 -8.93 1.65 -19.59
C PRO A 3 -9.89 2.19 -18.53
N SER A 4 -11.10 2.60 -18.93
CA SER A 4 -12.17 3.05 -18.04
C SER A 4 -12.64 1.95 -17.09
N ILE A 5 -12.92 0.76 -17.62
CA ILE A 5 -13.35 -0.41 -16.83
C ILE A 5 -12.25 -0.81 -15.85
N LYS A 6 -10.98 -0.77 -16.26
CA LYS A 6 -9.83 -1.06 -15.37
C LYS A 6 -9.81 -0.14 -14.15
N ARG A 7 -10.02 1.16 -14.37
CA ARG A 7 -10.02 2.14 -13.30
C ARG A 7 -11.21 1.95 -12.34
N ILE A 8 -12.37 1.58 -12.87
CA ILE A 8 -13.57 1.30 -12.06
C ILE A 8 -13.32 0.09 -11.16
N ILE A 9 -12.83 -1.02 -11.72
CA ILE A 9 -12.54 -2.24 -10.95
C ILE A 9 -11.53 -1.96 -9.86
N LEU A 10 -10.39 -1.33 -10.18
CA LEU A 10 -9.37 -1.02 -9.17
C LEU A 10 -9.92 -0.13 -8.05
N ARG A 11 -10.78 0.84 -8.38
CA ARG A 11 -11.41 1.72 -7.38
C ARG A 11 -12.38 0.95 -6.48
N ILE A 12 -13.25 0.11 -7.05
CA ILE A 12 -14.20 -0.67 -6.26
C ILE A 12 -13.44 -1.59 -5.30
N VAL A 13 -12.43 -2.31 -5.79
CA VAL A 13 -11.60 -3.19 -4.95
C VAL A 13 -10.88 -2.39 -3.87
N HIS A 14 -10.33 -1.21 -4.20
CA HIS A 14 -9.67 -0.34 -3.22
C HIS A 14 -10.63 0.07 -2.09
N ILE A 15 -11.82 0.54 -2.44
CA ILE A 15 -12.82 0.99 -1.46
C ILE A 15 -13.27 -0.17 -0.58
N VAL A 16 -13.60 -1.32 -1.18
CA VAL A 16 -14.03 -2.51 -0.43
C VAL A 16 -12.93 -3.01 0.51
N ALA A 17 -11.68 -3.02 0.06
CA ALA A 17 -10.54 -3.44 0.88
C ALA A 17 -10.24 -2.48 2.05
N VAL A 18 -10.57 -1.20 1.92
CA VAL A 18 -10.37 -0.20 2.97
C VAL A 18 -11.41 -0.32 4.10
N ILE A 19 -12.62 -0.82 3.82
CA ILE A 19 -13.69 -0.93 4.83
C ILE A 19 -13.25 -1.73 6.07
N PRO A 20 -12.68 -2.96 5.94
CA PRO A 20 -12.17 -3.71 7.09
C PRO A 20 -11.02 -3.01 7.81
N VAL A 21 -10.18 -2.26 7.09
CA VAL A 21 -9.08 -1.47 7.69
C VAL A 21 -9.65 -0.37 8.58
N LEU A 22 -10.71 0.32 8.15
CA LEU A 22 -11.38 1.33 8.99
C LEU A 22 -12.04 0.69 10.21
N GLY A 23 -12.70 -0.46 10.03
CA GLY A 23 -13.25 -1.22 11.14
C GLY A 23 -12.18 -1.61 12.17
N TYR A 24 -11.00 -2.01 11.71
CA TYR A 24 -9.83 -2.31 12.55
C TYR A 24 -9.32 -1.10 13.34
N VAL A 25 -9.35 0.10 12.75
CA VAL A 25 -8.90 1.32 13.42
C VAL A 25 -9.88 1.82 14.48
N HIS A 26 -11.18 1.54 14.33
CA HIS A 26 -12.22 2.07 15.21
C HIS A 26 -12.72 1.11 16.30
N GLN A 27 -12.30 -0.15 16.28
CA GLN A 27 -12.70 -1.12 17.30
C GLN A 27 -11.87 -1.00 18.59
N PRO A 28 -12.40 -1.46 19.74
CA PRO A 28 -11.63 -1.52 20.98
C PRO A 28 -10.33 -2.30 20.82
N VAL A 29 -9.26 -1.87 21.49
CA VAL A 29 -7.92 -2.47 21.35
C VAL A 29 -7.92 -3.98 21.63
N ALA A 30 -8.75 -4.44 22.57
CA ALA A 30 -8.89 -5.85 22.90
C ALA A 30 -9.43 -6.71 21.73
N GLU A 31 -10.36 -6.15 20.94
CA GLU A 31 -10.94 -6.81 19.76
C GLU A 31 -10.04 -6.65 18.53
N ALA A 32 -9.33 -5.52 18.43
CA ALA A 32 -8.39 -5.24 17.35
C ALA A 32 -7.32 -6.32 17.21
N ALA A 33 -6.84 -6.87 18.33
CA ALA A 33 -5.81 -7.91 18.35
C ALA A 33 -6.21 -9.16 17.54
N GLU A 34 -7.50 -9.54 17.54
CA GLU A 34 -7.99 -10.71 16.82
C GLU A 34 -7.88 -10.54 15.30
N TYR A 35 -8.25 -9.36 14.80
CA TYR A 35 -8.25 -9.07 13.37
C TYR A 35 -6.94 -8.45 12.86
N GLN A 36 -6.03 -8.09 13.77
CA GLN A 36 -4.78 -7.39 13.45
C GLN A 36 -4.01 -8.08 12.33
N ARG A 37 -3.77 -9.39 12.48
CA ARG A 37 -2.94 -10.14 11.52
C ARG A 37 -3.58 -10.21 10.14
N PHE A 38 -4.90 -10.39 10.08
CA PHE A 38 -5.62 -10.48 8.82
C PHE A 38 -5.70 -9.11 8.12
N THR A 39 -5.96 -8.05 8.87
CA THR A 39 -5.97 -6.68 8.35
C THR A 39 -4.60 -6.26 7.82
N GLN A 40 -3.52 -6.56 8.56
CA GLN A 40 -2.16 -6.17 8.18
C GLN A 40 -1.59 -6.98 7.02
N THR A 41 -1.97 -8.25 6.85
CA THR A 41 -1.40 -9.11 5.80
C THR A 41 -2.26 -9.24 4.55
N VAL A 42 -3.56 -8.88 4.63
CA VAL A 42 -4.49 -9.00 3.50
C VAL A 42 -5.05 -7.65 3.09
N PHE A 43 -5.83 -7.01 3.96
CA PHE A 43 -6.60 -5.82 3.56
C PHE A 43 -5.72 -4.61 3.27
N ILE A 44 -4.74 -4.33 4.13
CA ILE A 44 -3.81 -3.21 3.89
C ILE A 44 -3.00 -3.42 2.59
N PRO A 45 -2.37 -4.59 2.33
CA PRO A 45 -1.70 -4.84 1.05
C PRO A 45 -2.59 -4.73 -0.17
N VAL A 46 -3.84 -5.23 -0.11
CA VAL A 46 -4.79 -5.13 -1.23
C VAL A 46 -5.20 -3.69 -1.49
N ALA A 47 -5.51 -2.93 -0.43
CA ALA A 47 -5.81 -1.51 -0.54
C ALA A 47 -4.62 -0.74 -1.13
N MET A 48 -3.40 -1.01 -0.67
CA MET A 48 -2.19 -0.37 -1.16
C MET A 48 -1.89 -0.74 -2.61
N LEU A 49 -1.99 -2.01 -2.98
CA LEU A 49 -1.78 -2.50 -4.34
C LEU A 49 -2.73 -1.78 -5.31
N THR A 50 -4.02 -1.73 -4.99
CA THR A 50 -5.01 -1.08 -5.86
C THR A 50 -4.82 0.43 -5.93
N GLY A 51 -4.54 1.08 -4.80
CA GLY A 51 -4.29 2.52 -4.73
C GLY A 51 -3.04 2.93 -5.52
N TYR A 52 -1.91 2.26 -5.28
CA TYR A 52 -0.67 2.55 -5.98
C TYR A 52 -0.77 2.22 -7.47
N TRP A 53 -1.52 1.18 -7.85
CA TRP A 53 -1.74 0.91 -9.26
C TRP A 53 -2.50 2.05 -9.93
N MET A 54 -3.49 2.63 -9.25
CA MET A 54 -4.25 3.75 -9.76
C MET A 54 -3.44 5.05 -9.90
N TYR A 55 -2.52 5.35 -8.96
CA TYR A 55 -1.83 6.65 -8.90
C TYR A 55 -0.37 6.64 -9.35
N MET A 56 0.34 5.53 -9.16
CA MET A 56 1.78 5.39 -9.42
C MET A 56 2.10 4.34 -10.49
N GLY A 57 1.15 3.46 -10.82
CA GLY A 57 1.30 2.40 -11.80
C GLY A 57 1.61 1.03 -11.16
N LEU A 58 1.52 -0.03 -11.98
CA LEU A 58 1.58 -1.42 -11.49
C LEU A 58 2.90 -1.76 -10.79
N VAL A 59 4.02 -1.30 -11.33
CA VAL A 59 5.36 -1.63 -10.77
C VAL A 59 5.47 -1.13 -9.34
N TRP A 60 5.12 0.13 -9.10
CA TRP A 60 5.12 0.72 -7.76
C TRP A 60 4.11 0.05 -6.83
N ALA A 61 2.97 -0.39 -7.37
CA ALA A 61 1.99 -1.12 -6.61
C ALA A 61 2.51 -2.46 -6.07
N LEU A 62 3.18 -3.23 -6.92
CA LEU A 62 3.78 -4.50 -6.53
C LEU A 62 4.91 -4.30 -5.52
N ILE A 63 5.76 -3.28 -5.71
CA ILE A 63 6.83 -2.94 -4.76
C ILE A 63 6.24 -2.52 -3.40
N GLY A 64 5.22 -1.65 -3.41
CA GLY A 64 4.55 -1.18 -2.19
C GLY A 64 3.91 -2.33 -1.41
N ALA A 65 3.01 -3.08 -2.04
CA ALA A 65 2.32 -4.19 -1.38
C ALA A 65 3.28 -5.33 -1.00
N GLY A 66 4.24 -5.65 -1.86
CA GLY A 66 5.25 -6.67 -1.61
C GLY A 66 6.17 -6.32 -0.44
N SER A 67 6.67 -5.08 -0.38
CA SER A 67 7.48 -4.62 0.76
C SER A 67 6.70 -4.63 2.07
N TRP A 68 5.41 -4.25 2.04
CA TRP A 68 4.56 -4.31 3.22
C TRP A 68 4.41 -5.74 3.75
N ILE A 69 4.05 -6.68 2.88
CA ILE A 69 3.90 -8.10 3.24
C ILE A 69 5.23 -8.65 3.74
N ALA A 70 6.31 -8.43 2.99
CA ALA A 70 7.64 -8.93 3.33
C ALA A 70 8.08 -8.44 4.71
N LEU A 71 7.92 -7.15 5.02
CA LEU A 71 8.34 -6.61 6.32
C LEU A 71 7.47 -7.11 7.48
N ASN A 72 6.16 -7.24 7.29
CA ASN A 72 5.30 -7.81 8.33
C ASN A 72 5.55 -9.31 8.56
N LEU A 73 5.97 -10.07 7.54
CA LEU A 73 6.27 -11.49 7.68
C LEU A 73 7.69 -11.77 8.18
N LEU A 74 8.69 -11.01 7.71
CA LEU A 74 10.11 -11.27 7.97
C LEU A 74 10.63 -10.63 9.25
N VAL A 75 10.15 -9.42 9.60
CA VAL A 75 10.62 -8.71 10.80
C VAL A 75 9.94 -9.27 12.06
N GLY A 76 8.70 -9.77 11.92
CA GLY A 76 7.93 -10.37 13.02
C GLY A 76 7.58 -9.39 14.15
N GLY A 77 6.57 -9.75 14.95
CA GLY A 77 6.18 -9.03 16.16
C GLY A 77 5.65 -7.61 15.95
N ASN A 78 5.73 -6.78 17.01
CA ASN A 78 5.17 -5.41 17.04
C ASN A 78 5.91 -4.42 16.12
N ASN A 79 7.09 -4.78 15.62
CA ASN A 79 7.96 -3.88 14.84
C ASN A 79 7.71 -3.95 13.33
N GLY A 80 7.07 -5.04 12.84
CA GLY A 80 6.82 -5.26 11.41
C GLY A 80 5.97 -4.14 10.77
N PHE A 81 4.94 -3.68 11.49
CA PHE A 81 4.10 -2.58 11.03
C PHE A 81 4.88 -1.27 10.88
N GLY A 82 5.68 -0.91 11.89
CA GLY A 82 6.49 0.32 11.86
C GLY A 82 7.48 0.34 10.71
N MET A 83 8.19 -0.78 10.49
CA MET A 83 9.13 -0.90 9.36
C MET A 83 8.42 -0.86 8.02
N ALA A 84 7.26 -1.51 7.90
CA ALA A 84 6.46 -1.47 6.69
C ALA A 84 5.97 -0.06 6.36
N LEU A 85 5.55 0.72 7.37
CA LEU A 85 5.18 2.12 7.22
C LEU A 85 6.36 2.98 6.73
N LEU A 86 7.53 2.82 7.37
CA LEU A 86 8.76 3.52 6.95
C LEU A 86 9.14 3.19 5.51
N ALA A 87 9.03 1.92 5.11
CA ALA A 87 9.29 1.52 3.73
C ALA A 87 8.35 2.21 2.74
N GLN A 88 7.07 2.39 3.06
CA GLN A 88 6.15 3.14 2.20
C GLN A 88 6.56 4.61 2.06
N ILE A 89 6.96 5.26 3.15
CA ILE A 89 7.47 6.65 3.11
C ILE A 89 8.69 6.73 2.18
N VAL A 90 9.64 5.82 2.32
CA VAL A 90 10.84 5.76 1.47
C VAL A 90 10.47 5.57 0.00
N ILE A 91 9.51 4.68 -0.31
CA ILE A 91 9.02 4.45 -1.68
C ILE A 91 8.41 5.74 -2.26
N PHE A 92 7.60 6.47 -1.49
CA PHE A 92 7.03 7.75 -1.93
C PHE A 92 8.10 8.81 -2.19
N VAL A 93 9.07 8.94 -1.29
CA VAL A 93 10.19 9.89 -1.44
C VAL A 93 11.02 9.53 -2.67
N ALA A 94 11.38 8.25 -2.86
CA ALA A 94 12.09 7.78 -4.03
C ALA A 94 11.33 8.07 -5.33
N ARG A 95 10.01 7.81 -5.36
CA ARG A 95 9.15 8.13 -6.51
C ARG A 95 9.12 9.63 -6.80
N PHE A 96 9.05 10.46 -5.76
CA PHE A 96 9.03 11.91 -5.87
C PHE A 96 10.34 12.44 -6.46
N ILE A 97 11.48 11.98 -5.93
CA ILE A 97 12.81 12.34 -6.44
C ILE A 97 12.95 11.90 -7.90
N TRP A 98 12.58 10.67 -8.24
CA TRP A 98 12.61 10.16 -9.61
C TRP A 98 11.81 11.01 -10.59
N ASN A 99 10.62 11.46 -10.20
CA ASN A 99 9.82 12.37 -11.01
C ASN A 99 10.50 13.72 -11.22
N LYS A 100 11.24 14.21 -10.23
CA LYS A 100 11.97 15.48 -10.32
C LYS A 100 13.20 15.36 -11.23
N THR A 101 13.91 14.23 -11.19
CA THR A 101 15.08 14.00 -12.04
C THR A 101 14.70 13.77 -13.50
N GLN A 102 13.63 13.02 -13.78
CA GLN A 102 13.12 12.81 -15.15
C GLN A 102 12.58 14.09 -15.81
N LYS A 103 12.15 15.07 -15.02
CA LYS A 103 11.67 16.37 -15.51
C LYS A 103 12.78 17.39 -15.76
N ARG A 104 14.03 17.09 -15.38
CA ARG A 104 15.18 17.90 -15.84
C ARG A 104 15.45 17.51 -17.29
N PRO A 105 15.33 18.43 -18.27
CA PRO A 105 15.86 18.14 -19.59
C PRO A 105 17.34 17.81 -19.41
N ALA A 106 17.79 16.74 -20.08
CA ALA A 106 19.21 16.43 -20.17
C ALA A 106 19.91 17.72 -20.60
N ALA A 107 20.77 18.25 -19.73
CA ALA A 107 21.54 19.44 -20.05
C ALA A 107 22.35 19.10 -21.31
N ALA A 108 22.04 19.80 -22.39
CA ALA A 108 22.77 19.76 -23.66
C ALA A 108 24.13 20.46 -23.51
#